data_AF-D8SUG7-F1
#
_entry.id   AF-D8SUG7-F1
#
_cell.length_a   1.000
_cell.length_b   1.000
_cell.length_c   1.000
_cell.angle_alpha   90.00
_cell.angle_beta   90.00
_cell.angle_gamma   90.00
#
_symmetry.space_group_name_H-M   'P 1'
#
loop_
_entity.id
_entity.type
_entity.pdbx_description
1 polymer ?
#
loop_
_entity_poly.entity_id
_entity_poly.type
_entity_poly.pdbx_seq_one_letter_code
_entity_poly.pdbx_strand_id
1 'polypeptide(L)' 'NSSGTPASQLHFGGGDVNPNAAAHPGLVYDANKQDYIGYLCGLGYNQTELQCLTE' A
#
# COMPACT_ATOMS: atom_id res chain seq x y z
N ASN A 1 -9.75 -28.29 17.92
CA ASN A 1 -8.52 -28.46 17.11
C ASN A 1 -8.39 -27.18 16.28
N SER A 2 -7.18 -26.71 16.00
CA SER A 2 -6.98 -25.50 15.21
C SER A 2 -6.13 -25.85 13.99
N SER A 3 -6.69 -26.63 13.08
CA SER A 3 -6.07 -26.85 11.77
C SER A 3 -6.37 -25.64 10.88
N GLY A 4 -5.71 -24.52 11.15
CA GLY A 4 -5.72 -23.33 10.30
C GLY A 4 -4.42 -23.22 9.53
N THR A 5 -4.48 -22.68 8.31
CA THR A 5 -3.29 -22.34 7.51
C THR A 5 -2.51 -21.22 8.20
N PRO A 6 -1.16 -21.18 8.09
CA PRO A 6 -0.37 -20.10 8.68
C PRO A 6 -0.82 -18.73 8.16
N ALA A 7 -0.81 -17.73 9.05
CA ALA A 7 -1.01 -16.35 8.66
C ALA A 7 0.11 -15.92 7.70
N SER A 8 -0.26 -15.21 6.64
CA SER A 8 0.67 -14.66 5.66
C SER A 8 0.35 -13.20 5.39
N GLN A 9 1.32 -12.43 4.91
CA GLN A 9 1.11 -11.04 4.51
C GLN A 9 0.08 -10.91 3.39
N LEU A 10 -0.05 -11.93 2.53
CA LEU A 10 -1.07 -11.98 1.48
C LEU A 10 -2.48 -12.26 2.03
N HIS A 11 -2.59 -12.78 3.26
CA HIS A 11 -3.87 -13.01 3.92
C HIS A 11 -4.29 -11.83 4.82
N PHE A 12 -3.36 -11.26 5.59
CA PHE A 12 -3.69 -10.29 6.66
C PHE A 12 -2.94 -8.95 6.56
N GLY A 13 -2.13 -8.73 5.52
CA GLY A 13 -1.40 -7.47 5.30
C GLY A 13 -0.51 -7.10 6.48
N GLY A 14 -0.77 -5.91 7.06
CA GLY A 14 -0.07 -5.39 8.24
C GLY A 14 -0.43 -6.05 9.57
N GLY A 15 -1.37 -7.01 9.58
CA GLY A 15 -1.88 -7.67 10.77
C GLY A 15 -3.18 -7.05 11.28
N ASP A 16 -3.55 -7.39 12.52
CA ASP A 16 -4.74 -6.85 13.17
C ASP A 16 -4.53 -5.40 13.60
N VAL A 17 -5.57 -4.57 13.49
CA VAL A 17 -5.48 -3.12 13.72
C VAL A 17 -5.37 -2.80 15.21
N ASN A 18 -4.45 -1.90 15.58
CA ASN A 18 -4.36 -1.33 16.92
C ASN A 18 -4.69 0.19 16.88
N PRO A 19 -5.95 0.58 17.17
CA PRO A 19 -6.39 1.97 17.03
C PRO A 19 -5.65 2.95 17.95
N ASN A 20 -5.34 2.54 19.18
CA ASN A 20 -4.67 3.39 20.16
C ASN A 20 -3.23 3.70 19.74
N ALA A 21 -2.52 2.70 19.18
CA ALA A 21 -1.18 2.91 18.65
C ALA A 21 -1.19 3.73 17.34
N ALA A 22 -2.20 3.54 16.49
CA ALA A 22 -2.33 4.27 15.22
C ALA A 22 -2.53 5.79 15.39
N ALA A 23 -3.03 6.25 16.54
CA ALA A 23 -3.14 7.67 16.85
C ALA A 23 -1.78 8.38 16.98
N HIS A 24 -0.73 7.64 17.40
CA HIS A 24 0.63 8.16 17.57
C HIS A 24 1.67 7.16 17.03
N PRO A 25 1.81 7.05 15.70
CA PRO A 25 2.57 5.98 15.05
C PRO A 25 4.10 6.16 15.09
N GLY A 26 4.61 7.30 15.57
CA GLY A 26 6.02 7.65 15.58
C GLY A 26 6.56 8.07 14.20
N LEU A 27 6.47 7.17 13.21
CA LEU A 27 6.84 7.43 11.81
C LEU A 27 5.70 7.05 10.87
N VAL A 28 5.49 7.85 9.82
CA VAL A 28 4.55 7.57 8.73
C VAL A 28 5.34 7.53 7.43
N TYR A 29 5.11 6.50 6.63
CA TYR A 29 5.58 6.45 5.24
C TYR A 29 4.59 7.24 4.39
N ASP A 30 4.95 8.48 4.05
CA ASP A 30 4.12 9.34 3.21
C ASP A 30 4.43 9.12 1.72
N ALA A 31 3.41 9.28 0.88
CA ALA A 31 3.52 9.19 -0.57
C ALA A 31 2.44 10.07 -1.21
N ASN A 32 2.84 10.88 -2.18
CA ASN A 32 1.95 11.77 -2.91
C ASN A 32 1.74 11.30 -4.36
N LYS A 33 0.87 12.00 -5.09
CA LYS A 33 0.52 11.68 -6.48
C LYS A 33 1.74 11.57 -7.41
N GLN A 34 2.76 12.41 -7.22
CA GLN A 34 3.97 12.38 -8.05
C GLN A 34 4.82 11.13 -7.81
N ASP A 35 4.83 10.60 -6.59
CA ASP A 35 5.56 9.36 -6.28
C ASP A 35 4.93 8.18 -7.03
N TYR A 36 3.59 8.12 -7.09
CA TYR A 36 2.87 7.11 -7.87
C TYR A 36 3.03 7.28 -9.38
N ILE A 37 3.03 8.53 -9.88
CA ILE A 37 3.35 8.79 -11.30
C ILE A 37 4.76 8.28 -11.62
N GLY A 38 5.75 8.58 -10.77
CA GLY A 38 7.13 8.10 -10.93
C GLY A 38 7.23 6.58 -10.95
N TYR A 39 6.52 5.90 -10.03
CA TYR A 39 6.44 4.44 -10.01
C TYR A 39 5.86 3.87 -11.31
N LEU A 40 4.74 4.41 -11.79
CA LEU A 40 4.09 3.97 -13.03
C LEU A 40 4.97 4.24 -14.27
N CYS A 41 5.63 5.39 -14.34
CA CYS A 41 6.63 5.68 -15.36
C CYS A 41 7.76 4.65 -15.35
N GLY A 42 8.24 4.25 -14.17
CA GLY A 42 9.27 3.21 -14.01
C GLY A 42 8.83 1.82 -14.47
N LEU A 43 7.53 1.55 -14.47
CA LEU A 43 6.93 0.33 -15.05
C LEU A 43 6.73 0.41 -16.57
N GLY A 44 6.95 1.57 -17.19
CA GLY A 44 6.84 1.76 -18.64
C GLY A 44 5.47 2.22 -19.13
N TYR A 45 4.62 2.77 -18.25
CA TYR A 45 3.31 3.31 -18.63
C TYR A 45 3.47 4.54 -19.54
N ASN A 46 2.64 4.64 -20.56
CA ASN A 46 2.63 5.76 -21.49
C ASN A 46 1.70 6.90 -21.02
N GLN A 47 1.79 8.04 -21.69
CA GLN A 47 1.06 9.25 -21.33
C GLN A 47 -0.46 9.06 -21.24
N THR A 48 -1.05 8.28 -22.16
CA THR A 48 -2.50 8.04 -22.20
C THR A 48 -2.94 7.16 -21.03
N GLU A 49 -2.14 6.16 -20.67
CA GLU A 49 -2.41 5.29 -19.52
C GLU A 49 -2.28 6.05 -18.20
N LEU A 50 -1.24 6.89 -18.08
CA LEU A 50 -1.03 7.74 -16.90
C LEU A 50 -2.17 8.74 -16.71
N GLN A 51 -2.65 9.36 -17.79
CA GLN A 51 -3.81 10.26 -17.73
C GLN A 51 -5.03 9.56 -17.17
N CYS A 52 -5.34 8.35 -17.66
CA CYS A 52 -6.49 7.58 -17.19
C CYS A 52 -6.39 7.15 -15.71
N LEU A 53 -5.17 6.83 -15.23
CA LEU A 53 -4.97 6.29 -13.88
C LEU A 53 -4.74 7.37 -12.82
N THR A 54 -4.32 8.56 -13.23
CA THR A 54 -3.90 9.63 -12.31
C THR A 54 -4.67 10.93 -12.54
N GLU A 55 -5.95 10.87 -12.92
CA GLU A 55 -6.83 12.06 -13.04
C GLU A 55 -6.70 13.02 -11.83
#